data_AF-A0A1Y2G1S2-F1
#
_entry.id   AF-A0A1Y2G1S2-F1
#
_cell.length_a   1.000
_cell.length_b   1.000
_cell.length_c   1.000
_cell.angle_alpha   90.00
_cell.angle_beta   90.00
_cell.angle_gamma   90.00
#
_symmetry.space_group_name_H-M   'P 1'
#
loop_
_entity.id
_entity.type
_entity.pdbx_description
1 polymer ?
#
loop_
_entity_poly.entity_id
_entity_poly.type
_entity_poly.pdbx_seq_one_letter_code
_entity_poly.pdbx_strand_id
1 'polypeptide(L)' 'MMPEGQAPSIKVKRMVEEGDQVWVWSTVTMMGVTKETVDIVTFKDGKIVEHYDVQQEGIYEMKE' A
#
# COMPACT_ATOMS: atom_id res chain seq x y z
N MET A 1 14.09 -14.77 13.19
CA MET A 1 13.67 -13.36 13.35
C MET A 1 14.11 -12.63 12.10
N MET A 2 13.26 -11.81 11.49
CA MET A 2 13.68 -10.95 10.38
C MET A 2 14.71 -9.94 10.89
N PRO A 3 15.72 -9.56 10.08
CA PRO A 3 16.63 -8.46 10.41
C PRO A 3 15.85 -7.19 10.77
N GLU A 4 16.42 -6.38 11.67
CA GLU A 4 15.88 -5.08 12.04
C GLU A 4 15.75 -4.20 10.77
N GLY A 5 14.59 -3.56 10.58
CA GLY A 5 14.26 -2.84 9.34
C GLY A 5 13.68 -3.69 8.19
N GLN A 6 13.57 -5.01 8.33
CA GLN A 6 12.92 -5.89 7.34
C GLN A 6 11.55 -6.42 7.78
N ALA A 7 11.08 -6.04 8.97
CA ALA A 7 9.75 -6.38 9.43
C ALA A 7 8.69 -5.75 8.49
N PRO A 8 7.68 -6.52 8.06
CA PRO A 8 6.59 -5.96 7.27
C PRO A 8 5.91 -4.83 8.02
N SER A 9 5.68 -3.70 7.35
CA SER A 9 4.94 -2.57 7.91
C SER A 9 4.04 -1.94 6.86
N ILE A 10 2.92 -1.38 7.30
CA ILE A 10 2.02 -0.59 6.48
C ILE A 10 1.63 0.68 7.22
N LYS A 11 1.67 1.81 6.54
CA LYS A 11 1.20 3.10 7.04
C LYS A 11 0.24 3.71 6.03
N VAL A 12 -1.05 3.71 6.34
CA VAL A 12 -2.07 4.40 5.55
C VAL A 12 -1.88 5.91 5.69
N LYS A 13 -1.80 6.61 4.56
CA LYS A 13 -1.62 8.07 4.48
C LYS A 13 -2.92 8.80 4.19
N ARG A 14 -3.74 8.24 3.30
CA ARG A 14 -4.99 8.84 2.85
C ARG A 14 -5.94 7.76 2.35
N MET A 15 -7.23 7.98 2.57
CA MET A 15 -8.30 7.23 1.94
C MET A 15 -9.28 8.20 1.30
N VAL A 16 -9.79 7.85 0.12
CA VAL A 16 -10.85 8.58 -0.57
C VAL A 16 -11.88 7.59 -1.07
N GLU A 17 -13.15 7.92 -0.90
CA GLU A 17 -14.27 7.21 -1.49
C GLU A 17 -14.79 8.04 -2.68
N GLU A 18 -14.94 7.41 -3.84
CA GLU A 18 -15.50 8.03 -5.04
C GLU A 18 -16.37 7.02 -5.80
N GLY A 19 -17.68 7.23 -5.77
CA GLY A 19 -18.65 6.30 -6.35
C GLY A 19 -18.54 4.92 -5.70
N ASP A 20 -18.36 3.88 -6.53
CA ASP A 20 -18.19 2.50 -6.08
C ASP A 20 -16.75 2.16 -5.70
N GLN A 21 -15.83 3.14 -5.66
CA GLN A 21 -14.41 2.91 -5.43
C GLN A 21 -13.91 3.48 -4.10
N VAL A 22 -12.97 2.76 -3.50
CA VAL A 22 -12.16 3.25 -2.38
C VAL A 22 -10.69 3.22 -2.78
N TRP A 23 -10.04 4.38 -2.66
CA TRP A 23 -8.65 4.59 -3.02
C TRP A 23 -7.83 4.79 -1.75
N VAL A 24 -6.76 4.01 -1.57
CA VAL A 24 -5.95 3.99 -0.35
C VAL A 24 -4.50 4.24 -0.71
N TRP A 25 -3.96 5.37 -0.24
CA TRP A 25 -2.53 5.66 -0.33
C TRP A 25 -1.84 5.11 0.92
N SER A 26 -0.80 4.31 0.75
CA SER A 26 -0.03 3.76 1.87
C SER A 26 1.47 3.68 1.57
N THR A 27 2.28 3.74 2.63
CA THR A 27 3.68 3.29 2.57
C THR A 27 3.72 1.86 3.07
N VAL A 28 4.26 0.95 2.27
CA VAL A 28 4.40 -0.47 2.61
C VAL A 28 5.88 -0.83 2.62
N THR A 29 6.38 -1.38 3.73
CA THR A 29 7.70 -2.02 3.80
C THR A 29 7.51 -3.52 3.83
N MET A 30 8.16 -4.24 2.91
CA MET A 30 8.14 -5.70 2.88
C MET A 30 9.49 -6.21 2.40
N MET A 31 10.07 -7.18 3.12
CA MET A 31 11.39 -7.76 2.78
C MET A 31 12.49 -6.71 2.59
N GLY A 32 12.47 -5.64 3.42
CA GLY A 32 13.43 -4.53 3.35
C GLY A 32 13.20 -3.54 2.20
N VAL A 33 12.19 -3.74 1.34
CA VAL A 33 11.82 -2.80 0.28
C VAL A 33 10.65 -1.95 0.75
N THR A 34 10.78 -0.63 0.65
CA THR A 34 9.71 0.31 0.98
C THR A 34 9.11 0.90 -0.30
N LYS A 35 7.79 0.80 -0.43
CA LYS A 35 7.02 1.26 -1.58
C LYS A 35 5.96 2.26 -1.15
N GLU A 36 5.68 3.19 -2.05
CA GLU A 36 4.50 4.02 -2.01
C GLU A 36 3.45 3.38 -2.91
N THR A 37 2.29 3.07 -2.34
CA THR A 37 1.24 2.30 -2.99
C THR A 37 -0.06 3.10 -3.03
N VAL A 38 -0.79 2.99 -4.13
CA VAL A 38 -2.21 3.35 -4.22
C VAL A 38 -3.00 2.09 -4.57
N ASP A 39 -3.77 1.60 -3.61
CA ASP A 39 -4.75 0.55 -3.83
C ASP A 39 -6.07 1.17 -4.24
N ILE A 40 -6.65 0.73 -5.35
CA ILE A 40 -7.98 1.13 -5.81
C ILE A 40 -8.86 -0.10 -5.80
N VAL A 41 -9.93 -0.07 -5.01
CA VAL A 41 -10.85 -1.19 -4.81
C VAL A 41 -12.23 -0.79 -5.29
N THR A 42 -12.79 -1.51 -6.27
CA THR A 42 -14.16 -1.30 -6.76
C THR A 42 -15.11 -2.29 -6.08
N PHE A 43 -16.25 -1.80 -5.61
CA PHE A 43 -17.29 -2.59 -4.96
C PHE A 43 -18.52 -2.74 -5.84
N LYS A 44 -19.23 -3.86 -5.69
CA LYS A 44 -20.58 -4.07 -6.22
C LYS A 44 -21.35 -4.99 -5.29
N ASP A 45 -22.56 -4.59 -4.92
CA ASP A 45 -23.41 -5.34 -3.98
C ASP A 45 -22.68 -5.69 -2.67
N GLY A 46 -21.87 -4.75 -2.16
CA GLY A 46 -21.06 -4.91 -0.94
C GLY A 46 -19.86 -5.85 -1.07
N LYS A 47 -19.51 -6.29 -2.29
CA LYS A 47 -18.37 -7.19 -2.56
C LYS A 47 -17.30 -6.47 -3.37
N ILE A 48 -16.04 -6.82 -3.15
CA ILE A 48 -14.94 -6.38 -4.01
C ILE A 48 -15.07 -7.10 -5.35
N VAL A 49 -15.16 -6.34 -6.44
CA VAL A 49 -15.22 -6.89 -7.81
C VAL A 49 -13.96 -6.59 -8.62
N GLU A 50 -13.15 -5.65 -8.17
CA GLU A 50 -11.90 -5.27 -8.84
C GLU A 50 -10.93 -4.68 -7.82
N HIS A 51 -9.64 -4.92 -8.04
CA HIS A 51 -8.54 -4.34 -7.28
C HIS A 51 -7.43 -3.99 -8.26
N TYR A 52 -7.00 -2.73 -8.25
CA TYR A 52 -5.79 -2.25 -8.89
C TYR A 52 -4.79 -1.82 -7.83
N ASP A 53 -3.53 -2.08 -8.13
CA ASP A 53 -2.40 -1.69 -7.30
C ASP A 53 -1.41 -0.90 -8.16
N VAL A 54 -1.15 0.34 -7.74
CA VAL A 54 -0.13 1.20 -8.34
C VAL A 54 0.99 1.37 -7.32
N GLN A 55 2.13 0.78 -7.60
CA GLN A 55 3.30 0.86 -6.73
C GLN A 55 4.41 1.69 -7.36
N GLN A 56 5.03 2.52 -6.54
CA GLN A 56 6.33 3.11 -6.81
C GLN A 56 7.32 2.65 -5.76
N GLU A 57 8.42 2.03 -6.19
CA GLU A 57 9.51 1.69 -5.29
C GLU A 57 10.22 2.98 -4.86
N GLY A 58 10.29 3.21 -3.56
CA GLY A 58 11.11 4.29 -3.02
C GLY A 58 12.56 3.84 -2.96
N ILE A 59 13.48 4.67 -3.45
CA ILE A 59 14.89 4.52 -3.10
C ILE A 59 15.03 5.04 -1.67
N TYR A 60 14.86 4.16 -0.70
CA TYR A 60 15.16 4.46 0.70
C TYR A 60 16.49 3.80 1.02
N GLU A 61 17.57 4.56 0.94
CA GLU A 61 18.85 4.13 1.47
C GLU A 61 18.68 3.88 2.96
N MET A 62 18.92 2.63 3.36
CA MET A 62 19.09 2.29 4.76
C MET A 62 20.28 3.10 5.27
N LYS A 63 20.03 4.16 6.05
CA LYS A 63 21.12 4.83 6.75
C LYS A 63 21.72 3.81 7.73
N GLU A 64 23.03 3.58 7.60
CA GLU A 64 23.84 2.81 8.55
C GLU A 64 23.66 3.31 9.99
#